data_AF-A0A7X8AV53-F1
#
_entry.id   AF-A0A7X8AV53-F1
#
_cell.length_a   1.000
_cell.length_b   1.000
_cell.length_c   1.000
_cell.angle_alpha   90.00
_cell.angle_beta   90.00
_cell.angle_gamma   90.00
#
_symmetry.space_group_name_H-M   'P 1'
#
loop_
_entity.id
_entity.type
_entity.pdbx_description
1 polymer ?
#
loop_
_entity_poly.entity_id
_entity_poly.type
_entity_poly.pdbx_seq_one_letter_code
_entity_poly.pdbx_strand_id
1 'polypeptide(L)'
;LIDNDIGCGMSMFMTDIKRRKFKFDKIVKKLESIEDLREIPLPGEENLNSYIDLLGENLGTIGGGNHFAEIQEVDAVFDEETFLNLEFDKNQIMLLVHSGSRGHLHIW
;
A
#
# COMPACT_ATOMS: atom_id res chain seq x y z
N LEU A 1 17.81 22.11 -6.12
CA LEU A 1 16.57 22.18 -5.33
C LEU A 1 16.07 20.75 -5.18
N ILE A 2 16.53 20.06 -4.14
CA ILE A 2 16.00 18.75 -3.78
C ILE A 2 14.73 19.08 -3.02
N ASP A 3 13.58 18.77 -3.61
CA ASP A 3 12.28 19.10 -3.03
C ASP A 3 12.05 18.32 -1.74
N ASN A 4 11.14 18.82 -0.91
CA ASN A 4 10.92 18.50 0.50
C ASN A 4 10.41 17.06 0.80
N ASP A 5 10.61 16.12 -0.11
CA ASP A 5 10.03 14.77 -0.11
C ASP A 5 11.11 13.70 -0.34
N ILE A 6 12.18 13.79 0.44
CA ILE A 6 13.23 12.77 0.48
C ILE A 6 12.56 11.46 0.96
N GLY A 7 12.62 10.42 0.14
CA GLY A 7 12.02 9.10 0.41
C GLY A 7 10.67 8.82 -0.26
N CYS A 8 10.19 9.67 -1.18
CA CYS A 8 9.03 9.36 -2.01
C CYS A 8 9.31 8.18 -2.95
N GLY A 9 8.54 7.11 -2.79
CA GLY A 9 8.74 5.85 -3.51
C GLY A 9 7.42 5.16 -3.85
N MET A 10 7.49 4.30 -4.86
CA MET A 10 6.37 3.46 -5.28
C MET A 10 6.64 2.02 -4.88
N SER A 11 5.66 1.41 -4.22
CA SER A 11 5.70 0.01 -3.82
C SER A 11 4.53 -0.73 -4.44
N MET A 12 4.81 -1.84 -5.10
CA MET A 12 3.81 -2.73 -5.68
C MET A 12 3.67 -3.97 -4.78
N PHE A 13 2.44 -4.31 -4.43
CA PHE A 13 2.12 -5.47 -3.60
C PHE A 13 1.19 -6.43 -4.35
N MET A 14 1.54 -7.72 -4.35
CA MET A 14 0.63 -8.78 -4.76
C MET A 14 -0.32 -9.11 -3.61
N THR A 15 -1.62 -9.19 -3.91
CA THR A 15 -2.63 -9.58 -2.90
C THR A 15 -3.10 -11.00 -3.13
N ASP A 16 -3.64 -11.64 -2.09
CA ASP A 16 -4.30 -12.95 -2.21
C ASP A 16 -5.68 -12.86 -2.90
N ILE A 17 -6.12 -11.67 -3.30
CA ILE A 17 -7.41 -11.45 -3.95
C ILE A 17 -7.29 -11.88 -5.40
N LYS A 18 -7.96 -12.98 -5.75
CA LYS A 18 -8.10 -13.42 -7.13
C LYS A 18 -8.95 -12.42 -7.91
N ARG A 19 -8.50 -12.02 -9.11
CA ARG A 19 -9.19 -11.17 -10.08
C ARG A 19 -10.67 -11.52 -10.23
N ARG A 20 -11.00 -12.79 -10.48
CA ARG A 20 -12.39 -13.28 -10.61
C ARG A 20 -13.27 -13.09 -9.37
N LYS A 21 -12.69 -12.86 -8.20
CA LYS A 21 -13.39 -12.63 -6.92
C LYS A 21 -13.44 -11.15 -6.56
N PHE A 22 -12.72 -10.31 -7.29
CA PHE A 22 -12.71 -8.87 -7.07
C PHE A 22 -14.08 -8.28 -7.40
N LYS A 23 -14.63 -7.49 -6.47
CA LYS A 23 -15.92 -6.81 -6.61
C LYS A 23 -15.75 -5.40 -6.10
N PHE A 24 -15.59 -4.45 -7.01
CA PHE A 24 -15.29 -3.05 -6.69
C PHE A 24 -16.25 -2.48 -5.64
N ASP A 25 -17.57 -2.56 -5.88
CA ASP A 25 -18.59 -2.04 -4.95
C ASP A 25 -18.48 -2.62 -3.53
N LYS A 26 -18.09 -3.91 -3.42
CA LYS A 26 -17.96 -4.57 -2.12
C LYS A 26 -16.72 -4.07 -1.37
N ILE A 27 -15.65 -3.75 -2.10
CA ILE A 27 -14.40 -3.25 -1.52
C ILE A 27 -14.57 -1.80 -1.11
N VAL A 28 -15.16 -0.96 -1.97
CA VAL A 28 -15.49 0.43 -1.62
C VAL A 28 -16.33 0.49 -0.35
N LYS A 29 -17.42 -0.28 -0.26
CA LYS A 29 -18.25 -0.34 0.95
C LYS A 29 -17.50 -0.79 2.21
N LYS A 30 -16.52 -1.67 2.07
CA LYS A 30 -15.68 -2.09 3.19
C LYS A 30 -14.70 -0.99 3.61
N LEU A 31 -14.11 -0.29 2.65
CA LEU A 31 -13.22 0.83 2.92
C LEU A 31 -13.98 1.99 3.58
N GLU A 32 -15.20 2.29 3.12
CA GLU A 32 -16.08 3.29 3.73
C GLU A 32 -16.49 2.92 5.16
N SER A 33 -16.53 1.63 5.51
CA SER A 33 -16.84 1.20 6.87
C SER A 33 -15.66 1.31 7.85
N ILE A 34 -14.47 1.64 7.36
CA ILE A 34 -13.29 1.85 8.20
C ILE A 34 -13.23 3.33 8.55
N GLU A 35 -13.57 3.65 9.81
CA GLU A 35 -13.52 5.03 10.32
C GLU A 35 -12.08 5.47 10.61
N ASP A 36 -11.24 4.53 11.05
CA ASP A 36 -9.83 4.77 11.38
C ASP A 36 -8.95 3.59 10.95
N LEU A 37 -7.93 3.87 10.13
CA LEU A 37 -7.00 2.86 9.63
C LEU A 37 -6.09 2.30 10.74
N ARG A 38 -5.97 2.98 11.88
CA ARG A 38 -5.24 2.51 13.07
C ARG A 38 -5.94 1.37 13.80
N GLU A 39 -7.23 1.15 13.53
CA GLU A 39 -8.00 0.04 14.11
C GLU A 39 -7.84 -1.27 13.32
N ILE A 40 -7.16 -1.24 12.16
CA ILE A 40 -6.88 -2.44 11.39
C ILE A 40 -5.76 -3.22 12.08
N PRO A 41 -6.02 -4.45 12.56
CA PRO A 41 -4.99 -5.23 13.23
C PRO A 41 -3.88 -5.58 12.25
N LEU A 42 -2.66 -5.18 12.59
CA LEU A 42 -1.46 -5.52 11.81
C LEU A 42 -0.91 -6.88 12.25
N PRO A 43 -0.53 -7.76 11.30
CA PRO A 43 0.09 -9.03 11.65
C PRO A 43 1.42 -8.79 12.39
N GLY A 44 1.54 -9.31 13.61
CA GLY A 44 2.74 -9.14 14.47
C GLY A 44 2.69 -7.93 15.43
N GLU A 45 1.52 -7.32 15.62
CA GLU A 45 1.28 -6.12 16.43
C GLU A 45 1.74 -6.20 17.89
N GLU A 46 1.90 -7.41 18.43
CA GLU A 46 2.32 -7.65 19.81
C GLU A 46 3.70 -7.06 20.17
N ASN A 47 4.50 -6.65 19.18
CA ASN A 47 5.75 -5.89 19.37
C ASN A 47 5.72 -4.43 18.85
N LEU A 48 4.59 -3.94 18.32
CA LEU A 48 4.53 -2.68 17.57
C LEU A 48 4.02 -1.48 18.39
N ASN A 49 3.41 -1.72 19.56
CA ASN A 49 2.83 -0.66 20.40
C ASN A 49 3.82 0.48 20.74
N SER A 50 5.11 0.17 20.90
CA SER A 50 6.14 1.19 21.18
C SER A 50 6.55 2.03 19.96
N TYR A 51 6.34 1.52 18.74
CA TYR A 51 6.68 2.21 17.49
C TYR A 51 5.51 3.04 16.95
N ILE A 52 4.26 2.61 17.22
CA ILE A 52 3.05 3.33 16.78
C ILE A 52 3.00 4.74 17.40
N ASP A 53 3.32 4.88 18.69
CA ASP A 53 3.40 6.20 19.35
C ASP A 53 4.52 7.09 18.77
N LEU A 54 5.59 6.49 18.23
CA LEU A 54 6.73 7.20 17.64
C LEU A 54 6.47 7.68 16.20
N LEU A 55 5.61 6.99 15.47
CA LEU A 55 5.31 7.28 14.06
C LEU A 55 4.27 8.41 13.89
N GLY A 56 3.66 8.85 15.00
CA GLY A 56 2.81 10.05 15.07
C GLY A 56 1.47 9.93 14.33
N GLU A 57 0.69 11.00 14.36
CA GLU A 57 -0.69 11.03 13.85
C GLU A 57 -0.83 10.85 12.33
N ASN A 58 0.28 10.85 11.59
CA ASN A 58 0.28 10.69 10.13
C ASN A 58 0.36 9.22 9.68
N LEU A 59 0.58 8.28 10.61
CA LEU A 59 0.57 6.85 10.32
C LEU A 59 -0.81 6.43 9.78
N GLY A 60 -0.82 5.66 8.68
CA GLY A 60 -2.05 5.16 8.07
C GLY A 60 -2.74 6.11 7.10
N THR A 61 -2.32 7.36 6.94
CA THR A 61 -2.88 8.22 5.88
C THR A 61 -2.22 7.94 4.52
N ILE A 62 -2.76 8.41 3.39
CA ILE A 62 -2.04 8.42 2.08
C ILE A 62 -1.24 9.72 1.89
N GLY A 63 -1.61 10.80 2.58
CA GLY A 63 -0.92 12.10 2.50
C GLY A 63 -1.51 12.95 1.37
N GLY A 64 -1.11 14.22 1.28
CA GLY A 64 -1.55 15.13 0.21
C GLY A 64 -0.60 15.12 -1.00
N GLY A 65 -1.00 15.73 -2.12
CA GLY A 65 -0.17 15.85 -3.32
C GLY A 65 -0.38 14.71 -4.32
N ASN A 66 0.70 14.10 -4.81
CA ASN A 66 0.69 13.02 -5.78
C ASN A 66 0.72 11.61 -5.14
N HIS A 67 0.45 11.51 -3.84
CA HIS A 67 0.34 10.23 -3.15
C HIS A 67 -0.99 9.55 -3.43
N PHE A 68 -0.96 8.25 -3.68
CA PHE A 68 -2.14 7.46 -4.01
C PHE A 68 -1.95 6.00 -3.60
N ALA A 69 -3.07 5.29 -3.49
CA ALA A 69 -3.11 3.83 -3.46
C ALA A 69 -4.07 3.37 -4.56
N GLU A 70 -3.58 2.59 -5.50
CA GLU A 70 -4.32 2.12 -6.67
C GLU A 70 -4.46 0.60 -6.66
N ILE A 71 -5.68 0.14 -6.91
CA ILE A 71 -5.95 -1.28 -7.14
C ILE A 71 -5.80 -1.55 -8.64
N GLN A 72 -4.96 -2.52 -8.99
CA GLN A 72 -4.58 -2.78 -10.37
C GLN A 72 -4.79 -4.25 -10.77
N GLU A 73 -5.07 -4.46 -12.05
CA GLU A 73 -5.14 -5.77 -12.72
C GLU A 73 -4.07 -5.83 -13.82
N VAL A 74 -3.50 -7.02 -14.04
CA VAL A 74 -2.60 -7.24 -15.17
C VAL A 74 -3.41 -7.33 -16.46
N ASP A 75 -3.19 -6.38 -17.36
CA ASP A 75 -3.80 -6.37 -18.71
C ASP A 75 -2.99 -7.23 -19.69
N ALA A 76 -1.67 -7.02 -19.74
CA ALA A 76 -0.76 -7.74 -20.62
C ALA A 76 0.57 -8.05 -19.92
N VAL A 77 1.17 -9.19 -20.27
CA VAL A 77 2.53 -9.59 -19.86
C VAL A 77 3.39 -9.62 -21.12
N PHE A 78 4.45 -8.82 -21.15
CA PHE A 78 5.35 -8.70 -22.30
C PHE A 78 6.59 -9.61 -22.18
N ASP A 79 6.99 -9.93 -20.95
CA ASP A 79 8.07 -10.86 -20.64
C ASP A 79 7.59 -11.81 -19.54
N GLU A 80 7.25 -13.03 -19.93
CA GLU A 80 6.72 -14.04 -19.01
C GLU A 80 7.78 -14.57 -18.02
N GLU A 81 9.04 -14.66 -18.45
CA GLU A 81 10.12 -15.18 -17.61
C GLU A 81 10.41 -14.23 -16.44
N THR A 82 10.59 -12.95 -16.75
CA THR A 82 10.79 -11.91 -15.72
C THR A 82 9.57 -11.82 -14.80
N PHE A 83 8.35 -11.87 -15.35
CA PHE A 83 7.12 -11.78 -14.56
C PHE A 83 6.98 -12.94 -13.55
N LEU A 84 7.29 -14.17 -13.96
CA LEU A 84 7.27 -15.34 -13.08
C LEU A 84 8.39 -15.28 -12.04
N ASN A 85 9.57 -14.80 -12.39
CA ASN A 85 10.70 -14.63 -11.45
C ASN A 85 10.43 -13.54 -10.39
N LEU A 86 9.56 -12.58 -10.68
CA LEU A 86 9.05 -11.61 -9.69
C LEU A 86 7.93 -12.18 -8.81
N GLU A 87 7.57 -13.46 -9.01
CA GLU A 87 6.50 -14.17 -8.29
C GLU A 87 5.12 -13.50 -8.44
N PHE A 88 4.89 -12.82 -9.56
CA PHE A 88 3.60 -12.20 -9.85
C PHE A 88 2.63 -13.21 -10.49
N ASP A 89 1.34 -13.02 -10.24
CA ASP A 89 0.26 -13.81 -10.85
C ASP A 89 -0.75 -12.86 -11.51
N LYS A 90 -0.89 -12.98 -12.83
CA LYS A 90 -1.87 -12.21 -13.63
C LYS A 90 -3.33 -12.42 -13.21
N ASN A 91 -3.61 -13.46 -12.42
CA ASN A 91 -4.94 -13.77 -11.89
C ASN A 91 -5.19 -13.17 -10.50
N GLN A 92 -4.24 -12.41 -9.95
CA GLN A 92 -4.37 -11.72 -8.68
C GLN A 92 -4.48 -10.21 -8.88
N ILE A 93 -5.06 -9.56 -7.88
CA ILE A 93 -5.16 -8.11 -7.79
C ILE A 93 -3.87 -7.58 -7.17
N MET A 94 -3.39 -6.46 -7.71
CA MET A 94 -2.21 -5.75 -7.22
C MET A 94 -2.62 -4.46 -6.51
N LEU A 95 -1.81 -4.04 -5.55
CA LEU A 95 -1.92 -2.74 -4.90
C LEU A 95 -0.64 -1.95 -5.16
N LEU A 96 -0.76 -0.82 -5.86
CA LEU A 96 0.31 0.14 -6.04
C LEU A 96 0.13 1.26 -5.01
N VAL A 97 1.13 1.45 -4.17
CA VAL A 97 1.13 2.52 -3.17
C VAL A 97 2.26 3.49 -3.52
N HIS A 98 1.89 4.76 -3.68
CA HIS A 98 2.82 5.86 -3.82
C HIS A 98 2.71 6.75 -2.58
N SER A 99 3.79 6.80 -1.79
CA SER A 99 3.86 7.60 -0.58
C SER A 99 5.32 7.95 -0.26
N GLY A 100 5.55 9.13 0.29
CA GLY A 100 6.82 9.53 0.89
C GLY A 100 6.92 9.31 2.39
N SER A 101 8.02 9.81 2.95
CA SER A 101 8.37 9.74 4.38
C SER A 101 7.54 10.68 5.26
N ARG A 102 6.68 11.51 4.65
CA ARG A 102 5.77 12.45 5.35
C ARG A 102 6.50 13.30 6.41
N GLY A 103 7.77 13.65 6.14
CA GLY A 103 8.61 14.45 7.04
C GLY A 103 9.30 13.69 8.18
N HIS A 104 9.27 12.36 8.21
CA HIS A 104 9.87 11.54 9.30
C HIS A 104 11.26 10.98 9.01
N LEU A 105 11.99 11.52 8.02
CA LEU A 105 13.41 11.19 7.83
C LEU A 105 14.30 11.91 8.87
N HIS A 106 14.07 11.59 10.14
CA HIS A 106 14.97 11.85 11.26
C HIS A 106 14.90 10.71 12.28
N ILE A 107 15.06 9.47 11.83
CA ILE A 107 15.48 8.38 12.72
C ILE A 107 16.33 7.40 11.91
N TRP A 108 17.64 7.69 11.87
CA TRP A 108 18.70 6.68 11.75
C TRP A 108 19.27 6.47 13.15
#